data_AF-A0ABD4DPE8-F1
#
_entry.id   AF-A0ABD4DPE8-F1
#
_cell.length_a   1.000
_cell.length_b   1.000
_cell.length_c   1.000
_cell.angle_alpha   90.00
_cell.angle_beta   90.00
_cell.angle_gamma   90.00
#
_symmetry.space_group_name_H-M   'P 1'
#
loop_
_entity.id
_entity.type
_entity.pdbx_description
1 polymer ?
#
loop_
_entity_poly.entity_id
_entity_poly.type
_entity_poly.pdbx_seq_one_letter_code
_entity_poly.pdbx_strand_id
1 'polypeptide(L)'
;MIFRKLLPVAAFMISISSFAQIRTGVYFSSDKKYKEIIEELGNPLEGNPVMIVTSFVPNHGSYVWYLNEKKVEKGTYFNGIPKDLYSGIFLEDHGGLIPQITFKDFAKDLGQPMYLINYCEVGDADKDGFPEFYLTYFGESDGLDAKPLKVIVYTKRGLKTFSKSKITGWIPYQEEDQYHEERDANFNLLPKAIRLKAEKILKDAKKGIQ
;
A
#
# COMPACT_ATOMS: atom_id res chain seq x y z
N MET A 1 -35.07 -14.27 -56.47
CA MET A 1 -34.48 -13.07 -55.81
C MET A 1 -35.05 -13.00 -54.40
N ILE A 2 -34.56 -13.77 -53.42
CA ILE A 2 -33.30 -13.62 -52.68
C ILE A 2 -33.11 -12.17 -52.24
N PHE A 3 -33.68 -11.75 -51.11
CA PHE A 3 -33.19 -10.64 -50.27
C PHE A 3 -34.08 -10.50 -49.02
N ARG A 4 -34.15 -11.54 -48.18
CA ARG A 4 -34.81 -11.43 -46.85
C ARG A 4 -34.22 -12.41 -45.82
N LYS A 5 -32.89 -12.54 -45.76
CA LYS A 5 -32.20 -13.28 -44.69
C LYS A 5 -30.77 -12.74 -44.46
N LEU A 6 -30.63 -11.45 -44.14
CA LEU A 6 -29.33 -10.88 -43.72
C LEU A 6 -29.58 -9.83 -42.65
N LEU A 7 -29.98 -10.26 -41.46
CA LEU A 7 -30.05 -9.39 -40.29
C LEU A 7 -29.56 -9.99 -38.95
N PRO A 8 -29.07 -11.25 -38.82
CA PRO A 8 -28.47 -11.68 -37.55
C PRO A 8 -26.94 -11.67 -37.52
N VAL A 9 -26.22 -11.16 -38.53
CA VAL A 9 -24.75 -11.29 -38.60
C VAL A 9 -24.00 -10.08 -38.01
N ALA A 10 -24.64 -8.92 -37.87
CA ALA A 10 -23.97 -7.73 -37.32
C ALA A 10 -23.92 -7.69 -35.77
N ALA A 11 -24.72 -8.52 -35.08
CA ALA A 11 -24.77 -8.53 -33.61
C ALA A 11 -23.70 -9.41 -32.95
N PHE A 12 -22.89 -10.16 -33.71
CA PHE A 12 -21.87 -11.07 -33.17
C PHE A 12 -20.46 -10.49 -33.09
N MET A 13 -20.22 -9.29 -33.66
CA MET A 13 -18.88 -8.68 -33.70
C MET A 13 -18.64 -7.65 -32.59
N ILE A 14 -19.63 -7.37 -31.74
CA ILE A 14 -19.41 -6.72 -30.45
C ILE A 14 -19.11 -7.84 -29.43
N SER A 15 -18.14 -8.70 -29.75
CA SER A 15 -17.51 -9.54 -28.75
C SER A 15 -16.83 -8.60 -27.79
N ILE A 16 -17.50 -8.37 -26.67
CA ILE A 16 -17.09 -7.62 -25.50
C ILE A 16 -15.60 -7.90 -25.31
N SER A 17 -14.76 -6.92 -25.65
CA SER A 17 -13.39 -6.89 -25.17
C SER A 17 -13.54 -6.74 -23.66
N SER A 18 -13.60 -7.87 -22.96
CA SER A 18 -13.64 -7.89 -21.51
C SER A 18 -12.27 -7.37 -21.09
N PHE A 19 -12.16 -6.06 -20.93
CA PHE A 19 -11.03 -5.44 -20.28
C PHE A 19 -11.03 -6.02 -18.87
N ALA A 20 -10.17 -7.01 -18.65
CA ALA A 20 -9.96 -7.55 -17.33
C ALA A 20 -9.56 -6.37 -16.45
N GLN A 21 -10.37 -6.09 -15.42
CA GLN A 21 -10.12 -5.01 -14.48
C GLN A 21 -9.27 -5.54 -13.32
N ILE A 22 -8.37 -4.70 -12.79
CA ILE A 22 -7.66 -5.00 -11.55
C ILE A 22 -8.69 -5.29 -10.46
N ARG A 23 -8.52 -6.41 -9.75
CA ARG A 23 -9.40 -6.79 -8.63
C ARG A 23 -8.61 -6.76 -7.34
N THR A 24 -9.00 -5.86 -6.44
CA THR A 24 -8.33 -5.67 -5.15
C THR A 24 -9.27 -6.05 -4.01
N GLY A 25 -8.77 -6.83 -3.06
CA GLY A 25 -9.45 -7.14 -1.80
C GLY A 25 -8.59 -6.72 -0.62
N VAL A 26 -9.21 -6.09 0.38
CA VAL A 26 -8.55 -5.70 1.64
C VAL A 26 -9.18 -6.51 2.76
N TYR A 27 -8.34 -7.13 3.59
CA TYR A 27 -8.77 -8.06 4.61
C TYR A 27 -8.08 -7.79 5.96
N PHE A 28 -8.88 -7.90 7.01
CA PHE A 28 -8.51 -7.75 8.40
C PHE A 28 -8.74 -9.07 9.15
N SER A 29 -8.20 -9.19 10.36
CA SER A 29 -8.27 -10.43 11.16
C SER A 29 -9.70 -10.93 11.47
N SER A 30 -10.69 -10.03 11.40
CA SER A 30 -12.12 -10.36 11.53
C SER A 30 -12.70 -11.06 10.31
N ASP A 31 -12.08 -10.93 9.13
CA ASP A 31 -12.61 -11.45 7.88
C ASP A 31 -12.30 -12.94 7.73
N LYS A 32 -13.28 -13.70 7.24
CA LYS A 32 -13.05 -15.12 6.91
C LYS A 32 -11.89 -15.28 5.92
N LYS A 33 -11.84 -14.40 4.91
CA LYS A 33 -10.85 -14.48 3.84
C LYS A 33 -9.42 -14.23 4.33
N TYR A 34 -9.25 -13.43 5.38
CA TYR A 34 -7.96 -13.24 6.04
C TYR A 34 -7.40 -14.58 6.56
N LYS A 35 -8.23 -15.38 7.23
CA LYS A 35 -7.81 -16.68 7.79
C LYS A 35 -7.46 -17.67 6.68
N GLU A 36 -8.28 -17.73 5.63
CA GLU A 36 -8.02 -18.56 4.46
C GLU A 36 -6.66 -18.21 3.82
N ILE A 37 -6.36 -16.92 3.63
CA ILE A 37 -5.07 -16.48 3.07
C ILE A 37 -3.89 -16.92 3.97
N ILE A 38 -4.01 -16.79 5.28
CA ILE A 38 -2.95 -17.19 6.22
C ILE A 38 -2.77 -18.72 6.25
N GLU A 39 -3.84 -19.50 6.14
CA GLU A 39 -3.79 -20.95 6.07
C GLU A 39 -3.18 -21.44 4.75
N GLU A 40 -3.51 -20.80 3.63
CA GLU A 40 -3.07 -21.19 2.29
C GLU A 40 -1.64 -20.72 1.96
N LEU A 41 -1.34 -19.44 2.23
CA LEU A 41 -0.09 -18.78 1.80
C LEU A 41 0.88 -18.53 2.95
N GLY A 42 0.42 -18.64 4.20
CA GLY A 42 1.21 -18.30 5.38
C GLY A 42 1.38 -16.80 5.60
N ASN A 43 2.28 -16.48 6.54
CA ASN A 43 2.73 -15.11 6.81
C ASN A 43 4.25 -15.04 6.58
N PRO A 44 4.72 -14.41 5.48
CA PRO A 44 6.15 -14.39 5.13
C PRO A 44 6.96 -13.34 5.91
N LEU A 45 6.32 -12.53 6.76
CA LEU A 45 6.95 -11.44 7.50
C LEU A 45 6.90 -11.69 9.01
N GLU A 46 7.82 -11.07 9.74
CA GLU A 46 7.79 -11.08 11.20
C GLU A 46 6.54 -10.39 11.76
N GLY A 47 6.17 -10.75 12.99
CA GLY A 47 4.99 -10.20 13.66
C GLY A 47 3.68 -10.79 13.16
N ASN A 48 2.58 -10.11 13.48
CA ASN A 48 1.24 -10.52 13.07
C ASN A 48 0.70 -9.56 12.01
N PRO A 49 0.04 -10.05 10.95
CA PRO A 49 -0.60 -9.18 9.99
C PRO A 49 -1.72 -8.38 10.65
N VAL A 50 -1.73 -7.08 10.41
CA VAL A 50 -2.84 -6.19 10.78
C VAL A 50 -3.71 -5.86 9.57
N MET A 51 -3.17 -6.01 8.36
CA MET A 51 -3.90 -5.87 7.11
C MET A 51 -3.24 -6.73 6.03
N ILE A 52 -4.06 -7.41 5.22
CA ILE A 52 -3.64 -8.14 4.03
C ILE A 52 -4.42 -7.59 2.84
N VAL A 53 -3.71 -7.23 1.77
CA VAL A 53 -4.34 -6.81 0.52
C VAL A 53 -3.99 -7.80 -0.59
N THR A 54 -4.99 -8.31 -1.30
CA THR A 54 -4.77 -9.05 -2.54
C THR A 54 -5.09 -8.17 -3.73
N SER A 55 -4.31 -8.29 -4.81
CA SER A 55 -4.56 -7.55 -6.05
C SER A 55 -4.25 -8.44 -7.26
N PHE A 56 -5.29 -8.85 -7.98
CA PHE A 56 -5.14 -9.53 -9.26
C PHE A 56 -4.94 -8.49 -10.35
N VAL A 57 -3.81 -8.57 -11.04
CA VAL A 57 -3.42 -7.67 -12.11
C VAL A 57 -3.39 -8.45 -13.43
N PRO A 58 -4.28 -8.14 -14.39
CA PRO A 58 -4.34 -8.84 -15.68
C PRO A 58 -2.98 -8.88 -16.36
N ASN A 59 -2.58 -10.06 -16.87
CA ASN A 59 -1.27 -10.30 -17.52
C ASN A 59 -0.03 -10.12 -16.61
N HIS A 60 -0.22 -9.82 -15.32
CA HIS A 60 0.87 -9.54 -14.38
C HIS A 60 0.84 -10.40 -13.11
N GLY A 61 -0.24 -11.16 -12.89
CA GLY A 61 -0.38 -12.12 -11.79
C GLY A 61 -1.15 -11.59 -10.58
N SER A 62 -1.19 -12.40 -9.53
CA SER A 62 -1.81 -12.05 -8.24
C SER A 62 -0.75 -11.56 -7.28
N TYR A 63 -0.96 -10.39 -6.69
CA TYR A 63 -0.06 -9.84 -5.67
C TYR A 63 -0.73 -9.90 -4.30
N VAL A 64 0.05 -10.17 -3.27
CA VAL A 64 -0.39 -10.14 -1.87
C VAL A 64 0.52 -9.17 -1.11
N TRP A 65 -0.08 -8.23 -0.41
CA TRP A 65 0.61 -7.20 0.36
C TRP A 65 0.27 -7.34 1.83
N TYR A 66 1.28 -7.64 2.63
CA TYR A 66 1.17 -7.79 4.07
C TYR A 66 1.64 -6.53 4.78
N LEU A 67 0.90 -6.08 5.78
CA LEU A 67 1.33 -5.13 6.79
C LEU A 67 1.27 -5.84 8.13
N ASN A 68 2.43 -6.05 8.74
CA ASN A 68 2.59 -6.72 10.01
C ASN A 68 3.10 -5.78 11.09
N GLU A 69 2.65 -6.03 12.30
CA GLU A 69 3.16 -5.41 13.51
C GLU A 69 3.77 -6.49 14.42
N LYS A 70 4.95 -6.21 14.96
CA LYS A 70 5.60 -7.03 15.98
C LYS A 70 5.77 -6.21 17.25
N LYS A 71 5.27 -6.72 18.38
CA LYS A 71 5.50 -6.10 19.68
C LYS A 71 6.98 -6.23 20.07
N VAL A 72 7.58 -5.15 20.57
CA VAL A 72 8.96 -5.18 21.06
C VAL A 72 8.96 -5.55 22.55
N GLU A 73 9.73 -6.58 22.91
CA GLU A 73 9.73 -7.14 24.27
C GLU A 73 10.53 -6.32 25.31
N LYS A 74 11.35 -5.35 24.87
CA LYS A 74 12.22 -4.58 25.76
C LYS A 74 12.03 -3.06 25.64
N GLY A 75 11.73 -2.45 26.80
CA GLY A 75 12.45 -1.28 27.33
C GLY A 75 12.53 -0.01 26.49
N THR A 76 11.44 0.44 25.88
CA THR A 76 11.35 1.83 25.42
C THR A 76 10.83 2.70 26.55
N TYR A 77 11.32 3.93 26.66
CA TYR A 77 10.76 4.96 27.56
C TYR A 77 9.40 5.51 27.05
N PHE A 78 8.94 4.99 25.91
CA PHE A 78 7.64 5.28 25.32
C PHE A 78 6.49 4.71 26.17
N ASN A 79 5.46 5.52 26.44
CA ASN A 79 4.25 5.12 27.16
C ASN A 79 3.36 4.23 26.27
N GLY A 80 3.65 2.92 26.22
CA GLY A 80 2.86 1.95 25.48
C GLY A 80 3.59 0.61 25.29
N ILE A 81 3.02 -0.28 24.47
CA ILE A 81 3.75 -1.44 23.96
C ILE A 81 4.30 -1.04 22.58
N PRO A 82 5.59 -0.66 22.47
CA PRO A 82 6.20 -0.29 21.20
C PRO A 82 6.06 -1.41 20.16
N LYS A 83 5.91 -1.01 18.90
CA LYS A 83 5.78 -1.93 17.77
C LYS A 83 6.79 -1.64 16.67
N ASP A 84 7.33 -2.72 16.11
CA ASP A 84 8.04 -2.73 14.86
C ASP A 84 7.06 -2.95 13.71
N LEU A 85 7.25 -2.21 12.63
CA LEU A 85 6.47 -2.33 11.40
C LEU A 85 7.25 -3.16 10.38
N TYR A 86 6.59 -4.16 9.81
CA TYR A 86 7.07 -4.94 8.67
C TYR A 86 6.04 -4.91 7.57
N SER A 87 6.44 -4.68 6.33
CA SER A 87 5.54 -4.76 5.18
C SER A 87 6.21 -5.39 3.98
N GLY A 88 5.45 -6.03 3.10
CA GLY A 88 6.01 -6.67 1.92
C GLY A 88 4.96 -7.00 0.88
N ILE A 89 5.28 -6.68 -0.38
CA ILE A 89 4.49 -7.06 -1.56
C ILE A 89 5.12 -8.31 -2.15
N PHE A 90 4.30 -9.31 -2.39
CA PHE A 90 4.68 -10.62 -2.89
C PHE A 90 3.87 -10.93 -4.15
N LEU A 91 4.49 -11.63 -5.10
CA LEU A 91 3.79 -12.24 -6.22
C LEU A 91 3.41 -13.66 -5.80
N GLU A 92 2.14 -13.99 -5.91
CA GLU A 92 1.65 -15.36 -5.74
C GLU A 92 1.99 -16.16 -6.99
N ASP A 93 2.70 -17.26 -6.81
CA ASP A 93 3.09 -18.18 -7.88
C ASP A 93 2.96 -19.62 -7.42
N HIS A 94 2.09 -20.39 -8.07
CA HIS A 94 1.83 -21.81 -7.78
C HIS A 94 1.57 -22.13 -6.29
N GLY A 95 0.91 -21.24 -5.54
CA GLY A 95 0.63 -21.39 -4.11
C GLY A 95 1.78 -20.95 -3.19
N GLY A 96 2.89 -20.46 -3.75
CA GLY A 96 3.98 -19.82 -3.01
C GLY A 96 3.97 -18.30 -3.13
N LEU A 97 4.77 -17.63 -2.29
CA LEU A 97 4.95 -16.18 -2.29
C LEU A 97 6.39 -15.81 -2.70
N ILE A 98 6.53 -15.09 -3.81
CA ILE A 98 7.81 -14.56 -4.29
C ILE A 98 7.96 -13.09 -3.88
N PRO A 99 8.92 -12.73 -3.01
CA PRO A 99 9.07 -11.36 -2.51
C PRO A 99 9.42 -10.40 -3.66
N GLN A 100 8.67 -9.31 -3.76
CA GLN A 100 8.89 -8.26 -4.75
C GLN A 100 9.56 -7.03 -4.14
N ILE A 101 9.11 -6.61 -2.96
CA ILE A 101 9.73 -5.55 -2.16
C ILE A 101 9.29 -5.67 -0.70
N THR A 102 10.17 -5.34 0.24
CA THR A 102 9.88 -5.32 1.67
C THR A 102 10.27 -4.00 2.32
N PHE A 103 9.67 -3.73 3.46
CA PHE A 103 9.85 -2.55 4.27
C PHE A 103 9.90 -2.94 5.74
N LYS A 104 10.73 -2.21 6.49
CA LYS A 104 10.82 -2.30 7.94
C LYS A 104 11.08 -0.91 8.53
N ASP A 105 10.42 -0.62 9.63
CA ASP A 105 10.72 0.54 10.49
C ASP A 105 10.51 0.10 11.94
N PHE A 106 11.44 0.45 12.81
CA PHE A 106 11.53 -0.14 14.15
C PHE A 106 11.29 0.90 15.22
N ALA A 107 10.68 0.46 16.32
CA ALA A 107 10.59 1.28 17.51
C ALA A 107 12.00 1.59 18.04
N LYS A 108 12.13 2.77 18.63
CA LYS A 108 13.35 3.27 19.26
C LYS A 108 13.02 3.72 20.68
N ASP A 109 14.04 4.08 21.44
CA ASP A 109 13.93 4.39 22.86
C ASP A 109 12.80 5.38 23.22
N LEU A 110 12.55 6.38 22.36
CA LEU A 110 11.61 7.48 22.58
C LEU A 110 10.48 7.57 21.55
N GLY A 111 10.30 6.56 20.69
CA GLY A 111 9.25 6.62 19.67
C GLY A 111 9.02 5.31 18.93
N GLN A 112 7.87 5.24 18.28
CA GLN A 112 7.44 4.08 17.51
C GLN A 112 6.84 4.49 16.16
N PRO A 113 7.06 3.68 15.11
CA PRO A 113 6.28 3.77 13.89
C PRO A 113 4.90 3.11 14.09
N MET A 114 3.85 3.73 13.57
CA MET A 114 2.48 3.21 13.60
C MET A 114 1.85 3.28 12.22
N TYR A 115 1.31 2.17 11.70
CA TYR A 115 0.53 2.20 10.47
C TYR A 115 -0.72 3.07 10.64
N LEU A 116 -0.99 3.91 9.66
CA LEU A 116 -2.29 4.55 9.54
C LEU A 116 -3.11 3.76 8.52
N ILE A 117 -3.58 2.58 8.93
CA ILE A 117 -4.19 1.55 8.05
C ILE A 117 -5.32 2.07 7.16
N ASN A 118 -6.11 3.04 7.64
CA ASN A 118 -7.21 3.66 6.87
C ASN A 118 -6.72 4.53 5.70
N TYR A 119 -5.42 4.81 5.66
CA TYR A 119 -4.75 5.57 4.62
C TYR A 119 -3.72 4.71 3.87
N CYS A 120 -3.73 3.40 4.10
CA CYS A 120 -3.02 2.44 3.26
C CYS A 120 -3.96 1.95 2.17
N GLU A 121 -3.56 2.08 0.91
CA GLU A 121 -4.44 1.73 -0.21
C GLU A 121 -3.67 1.16 -1.40
N VAL A 122 -4.41 0.47 -2.26
CA VAL A 122 -3.92 -0.02 -3.55
C VAL A 122 -4.85 0.52 -4.63
N GLY A 123 -4.30 1.05 -5.70
CA GLY A 123 -5.07 1.53 -6.83
C GLY A 123 -4.19 1.83 -8.03
N ASP A 124 -4.81 2.11 -9.17
CA ASP A 124 -4.13 2.44 -10.42
C ASP A 124 -4.45 3.90 -10.76
N ALA A 125 -3.66 4.82 -10.21
CA ALA A 125 -3.97 6.25 -10.24
C ALA A 125 -3.69 6.89 -11.60
N ASP A 126 -2.63 6.45 -12.29
CA ASP A 126 -2.30 6.95 -13.63
C ASP A 126 -2.90 6.13 -14.77
N LYS A 127 -3.59 5.02 -14.45
CA LYS A 127 -4.31 4.15 -15.39
C LYS A 127 -3.37 3.44 -16.34
N ASP A 128 -2.17 3.09 -15.88
CA ASP A 128 -1.20 2.33 -16.68
C ASP A 128 -1.49 0.81 -16.72
N GLY A 129 -2.51 0.37 -15.98
CA GLY A 129 -2.92 -1.03 -15.93
C GLY A 129 -2.17 -1.84 -14.86
N PHE A 130 -1.34 -1.21 -14.04
CA PHE A 130 -0.66 -1.81 -12.91
C PHE A 130 -0.92 -0.99 -11.63
N PRO A 131 -1.26 -1.65 -10.49
CA PRO A 131 -1.57 -0.90 -9.28
C PRO A 131 -0.31 -0.34 -8.60
N GLU A 132 -0.42 0.85 -8.03
CA GLU A 132 0.47 1.34 -6.99
C GLU A 132 -0.04 0.97 -5.59
N PHE A 133 0.91 0.79 -4.67
CA PHE A 133 0.65 0.45 -3.28
C PHE A 133 1.12 1.61 -2.40
N TYR A 134 0.19 2.24 -1.70
CA TYR A 134 0.42 3.42 -0.88
C TYR A 134 0.45 3.01 0.58
N LEU A 135 1.63 2.99 1.18
CA LEU A 135 1.85 2.69 2.60
C LEU A 135 1.93 3.99 3.41
N THR A 136 0.99 4.18 4.33
CA THR A 136 0.96 5.36 5.20
C THR A 136 1.24 4.97 6.65
N TYR A 137 2.17 5.68 7.28
CA TYR A 137 2.52 5.46 8.67
C TYR A 137 3.02 6.74 9.34
N PHE A 138 2.89 6.80 10.66
CA PHE A 138 3.25 7.94 11.49
C PHE A 138 4.35 7.55 12.47
N GLY A 139 5.37 8.40 12.61
CA GLY A 139 6.38 8.27 13.66
C GLY A 139 5.90 8.97 14.92
N GLU A 140 5.31 8.22 15.83
CA GLU A 140 4.93 8.71 17.15
C GLU A 140 6.17 8.78 18.04
N SER A 141 6.34 9.86 18.81
CA SER A 141 7.44 10.03 19.76
C SER A 141 6.98 10.75 21.01
N ASP A 142 7.85 10.77 22.02
CA ASP A 142 7.75 11.51 23.29
C ASP A 142 7.46 13.02 23.13
N GLY A 143 7.62 13.56 21.92
CA GLY A 143 7.24 14.93 21.60
C GLY A 143 8.29 15.92 22.03
N LEU A 144 9.54 15.72 21.63
CA LEU A 144 10.52 16.80 21.66
C LEU A 144 10.82 17.36 20.27
N ASP A 145 10.54 16.59 19.22
CA ASP A 145 10.78 16.95 17.82
C ASP A 145 9.51 16.82 16.96
N ALA A 146 9.51 17.51 15.82
CA ALA A 146 8.49 17.35 14.78
C ALA A 146 8.34 15.88 14.36
N LYS A 147 7.09 15.41 14.27
CA LYS A 147 6.76 13.99 14.09
C LYS A 147 6.55 13.67 12.61
N PRO A 148 7.25 12.68 12.03
CA PRO A 148 7.15 12.41 10.60
C PRO A 148 5.91 11.59 10.26
N LEU A 149 5.02 12.15 9.45
CA LEU A 149 3.96 11.45 8.75
C LEU A 149 4.43 11.09 7.34
N LYS A 150 4.47 9.80 6.99
CA LYS A 150 5.07 9.33 5.75
C LYS A 150 4.05 8.60 4.89
N VAL A 151 4.07 8.89 3.60
CA VAL A 151 3.41 8.09 2.55
C VAL A 151 4.50 7.54 1.63
N ILE A 152 4.65 6.22 1.62
CA ILE A 152 5.52 5.50 0.69
C ILE A 152 4.66 4.96 -0.44
N VAL A 153 5.08 5.19 -1.68
CA VAL A 153 4.44 4.64 -2.88
C VAL A 153 5.35 3.60 -3.50
N TYR A 154 4.84 2.38 -3.64
CA TYR A 154 5.48 1.33 -4.42
C TYR A 154 4.85 1.28 -5.81
N THR A 155 5.67 1.45 -6.84
CA THR A 155 5.24 1.40 -8.24
C THR A 155 6.11 0.42 -9.01
N LYS A 156 5.53 -0.22 -10.03
CA LYS A 156 6.27 -1.11 -10.94
C LYS A 156 6.09 -0.60 -12.36
N ARG A 157 7.07 0.18 -12.84
CA ARG A 157 7.00 0.78 -14.18
C ARG A 157 7.59 -0.19 -15.22
N GLY A 158 6.72 -0.76 -16.06
CA GLY A 158 7.10 -1.73 -17.09
C GLY A 158 7.54 -3.09 -16.51
N LEU A 159 8.44 -3.80 -17.19
CA LEU A 159 8.98 -5.10 -16.72
C LEU A 159 10.05 -4.97 -15.61
N LYS A 160 10.17 -3.80 -14.98
CA LYS A 160 11.17 -3.55 -13.94
C LYS A 160 10.69 -4.07 -12.58
N THR A 161 11.61 -4.15 -11.63
CA THR A 161 11.30 -4.39 -10.22
C THR A 161 10.49 -3.23 -9.63
N PHE A 162 9.85 -3.47 -8.48
CA PHE A 162 9.20 -2.38 -7.74
C PHE A 162 10.21 -1.31 -7.35
N SER A 163 9.78 -0.06 -7.44
CA SER A 163 10.49 1.11 -6.98
C SER A 163 9.76 1.75 -5.81
N LYS A 164 10.53 2.30 -4.87
CA LYS A 164 10.03 3.00 -3.70
C LYS A 164 10.19 4.50 -3.91
N SER A 165 9.11 5.24 -3.68
CA SER A 165 9.07 6.70 -3.61
C SER A 165 8.42 7.14 -2.31
N LYS A 166 8.74 8.34 -1.81
CA LYS A 166 8.26 8.78 -0.49
C LYS A 166 8.01 10.29 -0.45
N ILE A 167 6.91 10.65 0.20
CA ILE A 167 6.67 12.00 0.72
C ILE A 167 6.54 11.93 2.25
N THR A 168 7.14 12.89 2.95
CA THR A 168 7.11 13.03 4.41
C THR A 168 6.57 14.40 4.77
N GLY A 169 5.51 14.46 5.57
CA GLY A 169 5.04 15.68 6.23
C GLY A 169 5.56 15.71 7.66
N TRP A 170 6.25 16.77 8.04
CA TRP A 170 6.76 16.97 9.40
C TRP A 170 5.70 17.70 10.21
N ILE A 171 5.06 16.98 11.14
CA ILE A 171 3.99 17.50 11.99
C ILE A 171 4.63 18.27 13.16
N PRO A 172 4.36 19.58 13.28
CA PRO A 172 4.89 20.40 14.37
C PRO A 172 4.53 19.84 15.73
N TYR A 173 5.46 19.99 16.68
CA TYR A 173 5.20 19.72 18.08
C TYR A 173 5.40 20.96 18.95
N GLN A 174 6.49 21.71 18.73
CA GLN A 174 6.78 22.97 19.41
C GLN A 174 6.26 24.17 18.61
N GLU A 175 6.20 25.36 19.23
CA GLU A 175 5.74 26.58 18.56
C GLU A 175 6.69 27.02 17.43
N GLU A 176 7.97 26.68 17.56
CA GLU A 176 9.02 26.95 16.59
C GLU A 176 8.97 25.99 15.39
N ASP A 177 8.33 24.82 15.55
CA ASP A 177 8.21 23.85 14.48
C ASP A 177 7.21 24.32 13.43
N GLN A 178 7.67 24.38 12.17
CA GLN A 178 6.80 24.66 11.04
C GLN A 178 6.52 23.39 10.24
N TYR A 179 5.26 23.23 9.88
CA TYR A 179 4.86 22.16 8.98
C TYR A 179 5.57 22.35 7.64
N HIS A 180 6.25 21.30 7.19
CA HIS A 180 6.85 21.26 5.87
C HIS A 180 6.80 19.84 5.30
N GLU A 181 6.95 19.75 3.98
CA GLU A 181 6.91 18.49 3.25
C GLU A 181 8.24 18.24 2.55
N GLU A 182 8.77 17.03 2.73
CA GLU A 182 9.96 16.54 2.06
C GLU A 182 9.60 15.42 1.08
N ARG A 183 10.02 15.56 -0.17
CA ARG A 183 9.82 14.57 -1.24
C ARG A 183 11.17 13.96 -1.60
N ASP A 184 11.25 12.63 -1.65
CA ASP A 184 12.48 11.99 -2.12
C ASP A 184 12.67 12.15 -3.64
N ALA A 185 13.87 11.85 -4.13
CA ALA A 185 14.21 12.02 -5.54
C ALA A 185 13.28 11.22 -6.47
N ASN A 186 12.93 9.99 -6.07
CA ASN A 186 12.05 9.12 -6.86
C ASN A 186 10.62 9.66 -6.90
N PHE A 187 10.14 10.25 -5.81
CA PHE A 187 8.80 10.84 -5.73
C PHE A 187 8.62 11.93 -6.78
N ASN A 188 9.62 12.78 -6.98
CA ASN A 188 9.56 13.85 -7.98
C ASN A 188 9.50 13.32 -9.42
N LEU A 189 9.92 12.08 -9.66
CA LEU A 189 9.89 11.40 -10.95
C LEU A 189 8.59 10.62 -11.21
N LEU A 190 7.71 10.53 -10.21
CA LEU A 190 6.43 9.84 -10.36
C LEU A 190 5.50 10.59 -11.33
N PRO A 191 4.69 9.85 -12.09
CA PRO A 191 3.54 10.39 -12.81
C PRO A 191 2.70 11.33 -11.93
N LYS A 192 2.22 12.42 -12.53
CA LYS A 192 1.51 13.48 -11.80
C LYS A 192 0.30 12.95 -11.02
N ALA A 193 -0.45 12.00 -11.59
CA ALA A 193 -1.63 11.42 -10.95
C ALA A 193 -1.27 10.67 -9.65
N ILE A 194 -0.21 9.86 -9.68
CA ILE A 194 0.31 9.13 -8.51
C ILE A 194 0.79 10.11 -7.43
N ARG A 195 1.54 11.16 -7.82
CA ARG A 195 1.98 12.20 -6.86
C ARG A 195 0.81 12.88 -6.18
N LEU A 196 -0.18 13.33 -6.95
CA LEU A 196 -1.37 14.00 -6.43
C LEU A 196 -2.17 13.10 -5.48
N LYS A 197 -2.24 11.80 -5.80
CA LYS A 197 -2.88 10.82 -4.92
C LYS A 197 -2.13 10.68 -3.60
N ALA A 198 -0.81 10.49 -3.64
CA ALA A 198 0.00 10.40 -2.43
C ALA A 198 -0.04 11.68 -1.57
N GLU A 199 -0.03 12.86 -2.19
CA GLU A 199 -0.19 14.15 -1.51
C GLU A 199 -1.58 14.30 -0.86
N LYS A 200 -2.63 13.81 -1.53
CA LYS A 200 -3.98 13.77 -0.97
C LYS A 200 -4.03 12.85 0.25
N ILE A 201 -3.46 11.64 0.16
CA ILE A 201 -3.38 10.71 1.29
C ILE A 201 -2.66 11.37 2.47
N LEU A 202 -1.51 12.01 2.24
CA LEU A 202 -0.76 12.71 3.28
C LEU A 202 -1.61 13.79 3.96
N LYS A 203 -2.32 14.60 3.17
CA LYS A 203 -3.18 15.68 3.68
C LYS A 203 -4.36 15.14 4.49
N ASP A 204 -4.98 14.06 4.04
CA ASP A 204 -6.12 13.46 4.74
C ASP A 204 -5.68 12.74 6.01
N ALA A 205 -4.56 12.00 5.95
CA ALA A 205 -3.94 11.37 7.11
C ALA A 205 -3.54 12.39 8.17
N LYS A 206 -2.97 13.53 7.77
CA LYS A 206 -2.66 14.64 8.67
C LYS A 206 -3.91 15.15 9.41
N LYS A 207 -5.05 15.28 8.73
CA LYS A 207 -6.30 15.69 9.38
C LYS A 207 -6.85 14.64 10.33
N GLY A 208 -6.59 13.36 10.08
CA GLY A 208 -7.07 12.27 10.91
C GLY A 208 -6.26 12.04 12.19
N ILE A 209 -5.06 12.62 12.30
CA ILE A 209 -4.20 12.55 13.50
C ILE A 209 -4.26 13.82 14.35
N GLN A 210 -4.92 14.87 13.86
CA GLN A 210 -5.19 16.13 14.57
C GLN A 210 -6.58 16.08 15.19
#